data_AF-A0A7C1QUK0-F1
#
_entry.id   AF-A0A7C1QUK0-F1
#
_cell.length_a   1.000
_cell.length_b   1.000
_cell.length_c   1.000
_cell.angle_alpha   90.00
_cell.angle_beta   90.00
_cell.angle_gamma   90.00
#
_symmetry.space_group_name_H-M   'P 1'
#
loop_
_entity.id
_entity.type
_entity.pdbx_description
1 polymer ?
#
loop_
_entity_poly.entity_id
_entity_poly.type
_entity_poly.pdbx_seq_one_letter_code
_entity_poly.pdbx_strand_id
1 'polypeptide(L)' 'MIPNKTLIVYYSLTGNTKFIAESIKEEIKADILAIKPKKELDPESSSRFF' A
#
# COMPACT_ATOMS: atom_id res chain seq x y z
N MET A 1 -12.89 22.30 15.73
CA MET A 1 -12.18 21.89 14.51
C MET A 1 -12.57 20.44 14.20
N ILE A 2 -12.64 20.04 12.94
CA ILE A 2 -12.72 18.63 12.56
C ILE A 2 -11.26 18.12 12.49
N PRO A 3 -10.91 16.99 13.13
CA PRO A 3 -9.57 16.42 12.98
C PRO A 3 -9.35 15.93 11.54
N ASN A 4 -8.21 16.24 10.95
CA ASN A 4 -7.85 15.80 9.61
C ASN A 4 -7.74 14.26 9.59
N LYS A 5 -8.64 13.61 8.84
CA LYS A 5 -8.58 12.16 8.61
C LYS A 5 -7.67 11.86 7.43
N THR A 6 -6.46 11.36 7.72
CA THR A 6 -5.51 10.93 6.70
C THR A 6 -5.78 9.48 6.28
N LEU A 7 -5.81 9.23 4.98
CA LEU A 7 -5.90 7.90 4.39
C LEU A 7 -4.66 7.63 3.52
N ILE A 8 -3.92 6.58 3.85
CA ILE A 8 -2.74 6.12 3.11
C ILE A 8 -3.19 5.08 2.08
N VAL A 9 -3.17 5.44 0.79
CA VAL A 9 -3.49 4.52 -0.31
C VAL A 9 -2.21 3.97 -0.92
N TYR A 10 -2.06 2.64 -1.00
CA TYR A 10 -0.84 2.00 -1.50
C TYR A 10 -1.12 0.75 -2.35
N TYR A 11 -0.15 0.36 -3.17
CA TYR A 11 -0.07 -0.98 -3.78
C TYR A 11 1.23 -1.67 -3.33
N SER A 12 1.20 -2.99 -3.18
CA SER A 12 2.41 -3.78 -2.92
C SER A 12 2.32 -5.15 -3.58
N LEU A 13 3.35 -5.51 -4.35
CA LEU A 13 3.48 -6.81 -5.01
C LEU A 13 4.05 -7.86 -4.05
N THR A 14 5.18 -7.56 -3.41
CA THR A 14 5.94 -8.49 -2.56
C THR A 14 5.85 -8.18 -1.06
N GLY A 15 5.15 -7.11 -0.65
CA GLY A 15 4.92 -6.75 0.75
C GLY A 15 5.75 -5.56 1.26
N ASN A 16 6.84 -5.18 0.58
CA ASN A 16 7.72 -4.08 1.04
C ASN A 16 6.97 -2.75 1.22
N THR A 17 6.14 -2.36 0.25
CA THR A 17 5.30 -1.14 0.34
C THR A 17 4.21 -1.25 1.41
N LYS A 18 3.69 -2.46 1.67
CA LYS A 18 2.73 -2.70 2.76
C LYS A 18 3.38 -2.38 4.11
N PHE A 19 4.59 -2.91 4.36
CA PHE A 19 5.34 -2.68 5.59
C PHE A 19 5.55 -1.17 5.84
N ILE A 20 6.01 -0.43 4.83
CA ILE A 20 6.18 1.04 4.93
C ILE A 20 4.84 1.76 5.19
N ALA A 21 3.75 1.36 4.51
CA ALA A 21 2.43 1.95 4.74
C ALA A 21 1.89 1.68 6.15
N GLU A 22 2.18 0.51 6.73
CA GLU A 22 1.84 0.16 8.12
C GLU A 22 2.67 0.98 9.12
N SER A 23 3.98 1.15 8.90
CA SER A 23 4.82 2.04 9.74
C SER A 23 4.34 3.49 9.73
N ILE A 24 4.02 4.05 8.55
CA ILE A 24 3.52 5.43 8.46
C ILE A 24 2.16 5.55 9.17
N LYS A 25 1.27 4.57 8.99
CA LYS A 25 -0.03 4.51 9.68
C LYS A 25 0.11 4.57 11.19
N GLU A 26 1.06 3.81 11.75
CA GLU A 26 1.33 3.77 13.18
C GLU A 26 1.92 5.08 13.71
N GLU A 27 2.76 5.77 12.95
CA GLU A 27 3.29 7.09 13.31
C GLU A 27 2.18 8.15 13.35
N ILE A 28 1.51 8.40 12.21
CA ILE A 28 0.59 9.55 12.06
C ILE A 28 -0.87 9.25 12.46
N LYS A 29 -1.16 8.05 12.97
CA LYS A 29 -2.49 7.55 13.35
C LYS A 29 -3.55 7.65 12.23
N ALA A 30 -3.16 7.23 11.03
CA ALA A 30 -4.00 7.25 9.82
C ALA A 30 -4.80 5.95 9.60
N ASP A 31 -5.70 5.98 8.62
CA ASP A 31 -6.27 4.80 7.99
C ASP A 31 -5.40 4.34 6.80
N ILE A 32 -5.51 3.07 6.40
CA ILE A 32 -4.82 2.49 5.21
C ILE A 32 -5.80 1.83 4.24
N LEU A 33 -5.51 1.94 2.94
CA LEU A 33 -6.22 1.23 1.87
C LEU A 33 -5.23 0.60 0.90
N ALA A 34 -5.26 -0.73 0.81
CA ALA A 34 -4.48 -1.49 -0.16
C ALA A 34 -5.25 -1.59 -1.50
N ILE A 35 -4.66 -1.08 -2.58
CA ILE A 35 -5.14 -1.32 -3.95
C ILE A 35 -4.96 -2.79 -4.27
N LYS A 36 -6.03 -3.43 -4.76
CA LYS A 36 -5.99 -4.80 -5.33
C LYS A 36 -6.07 -4.71 -6.86
N PRO A 37 -5.15 -5.34 -7.61
CA PRO A 37 -5.19 -5.31 -9.07
C PRO A 37 -6.29 -6.25 -9.59
N LYS A 38 -6.90 -5.93 -10.74
CA LYS A 38 -7.97 -6.75 -11.35
C LYS A 38 -7.48 -8.10 -11.90
N LYS A 39 -6.17 -8.22 -12.14
CA LYS A 39 -5.45 -9.43 -12.49
C LYS A 39 -4.17 -9.42 -11.64
N GLU A 40 -3.86 -10.52 -10.98
CA GLU A 40 -2.63 -10.60 -10.19
C GLU A 40 -1.39 -10.54 -11.11
N LEU A 41 -0.34 -9.90 -10.63
CA LEU A 41 0.96 -9.86 -11.29
C LEU A 41 1.80 -10.99 -10.69
N ASP A 42 2.29 -11.89 -11.54
CA ASP A 42 3.18 -12.98 -11.16
C ASP A 42 4.49 -12.40 -10.59
N PRO A 43 4.90 -12.76 -9.36
CA PRO A 43 5.62 -11.82 -8.53
C PRO A 43 7.15 -11.77 -8.63
N GLU A 44 7.97 -12.60 -9.28
CA GLU A 44 7.98 -13.80 -10.16
C GLU A 44 7.93 -13.80 -11.72
N SER A 45 7.21 -12.92 -12.42
CA SER A 45 7.32 -12.86 -13.91
C SER A 45 8.63 -12.21 -14.40
N SER A 46 9.15 -12.59 -15.57
CA SER A 46 10.21 -11.83 -16.24
C SER A 46 9.72 -10.48 -16.80
N SER A 47 8.42 -10.32 -17.03
CA SER A 47 7.75 -9.06 -17.40
C SER A 47 7.48 -8.14 -16.19
N ARG A 48 8.16 -8.33 -15.06
CA ARG A 48 7.99 -7.52 -13.83
C ARG A 48 8.26 -6.01 -14.02
N PHE A 49 8.92 -5.63 -15.10
CA PHE A 49 9.41 -4.27 -15.37
C PHE A 49 9.06 -3.73 -16.76
N PHE A 50 8.20 -4.44 -17.52
CA PHE A 50 7.86 -4.14 -18.92
C PHE A 50 6.36 -4.34 -19.19
#